data_AF-A0A3B3U8W3-F1
#
_entry.id   AF-A0A3B3U8W3-F1
#
_cell.length_a   1.000
_cell.length_b   1.000
_cell.length_c   1.000
_cell.angle_alpha   90.00
_cell.angle_beta   90.00
_cell.angle_gamma   90.00
#
_symmetry.space_group_name_H-M   'P 1'
#
loop_
_entity.id
_entity.type
_entity.pdbx_description
1 polymer ?
#
loop_
_entity_poly.entity_id
_entity_poly.type
_entity_poly.pdbx_seq_one_letter_code
_entity_poly.pdbx_strand_id
1 'polypeptide(L)'
;MKVYGGENVELGIRVWTCGGSIEVVPCSKIAHIERFHKPYMPDLTPAMKRNALRVAEIWMDEYKHNINLAWNIPFENHGIDIGDISERKKLRERLNCKPFKWYLDNIYPKLDPWDNLLAYGALKNLDSELCIDQGPVPGDTPISYDCHYYGPQMAYYRGTGEMYIGGIKSHKYNDNRCLTDRGEKKTKPGLFNCKEAMQKGMGLYWDFTQVGPQNQFRLTTKRCLEMVNRVLVIQECTGQRWKIQNVIKDF
;
A
#
# COMPACT_ATOMS: atom_id res chain seq x y z
N MET A 1 -21.57 2.76 10.81
CA MET A 1 -20.98 3.48 9.66
C MET A 1 -21.48 4.91 9.66
N LYS A 2 -20.79 5.82 8.99
CA LYS A 2 -21.24 7.21 8.77
C LYS A 2 -21.26 7.50 7.27
N VAL A 3 -22.32 8.14 6.78
CA VAL A 3 -22.46 8.71 5.42
C VAL A 3 -22.34 7.71 4.27
N TYR A 4 -21.12 7.31 3.90
CA TYR A 4 -20.85 6.49 2.72
C TYR A 4 -19.57 5.67 2.88
N GLY A 5 -19.57 4.47 2.32
CA GLY A 5 -18.40 3.63 2.16
C GLY A 5 -18.18 2.65 3.31
N GLY A 6 -17.82 1.41 2.95
CA GLY A 6 -17.46 0.35 3.87
C GLY A 6 -18.62 -0.56 4.27
N GLU A 7 -19.88 -0.14 4.15
CA GLU A 7 -21.05 -0.96 4.49
C GLU A 7 -21.23 -2.18 3.58
N ASN A 8 -20.94 -2.01 2.29
CA ASN A 8 -20.97 -3.10 1.31
C ASN A 8 -19.89 -4.15 1.59
N VAL A 9 -18.68 -3.69 1.97
CA VAL A 9 -17.56 -4.57 2.33
C VAL A 9 -17.83 -5.27 3.67
N GLU A 10 -18.34 -4.55 4.67
CA GLU A 10 -18.74 -5.10 5.97
C GLU A 10 -19.77 -6.22 5.81
N LEU A 11 -20.84 -5.95 5.06
CA LEU A 11 -21.88 -6.93 4.80
C LEU A 11 -21.32 -8.11 4.04
N GLY A 12 -20.45 -7.85 3.04
CA GLY A 12 -19.72 -8.85 2.28
C GLY A 12 -19.01 -9.87 3.16
N ILE A 13 -18.10 -9.37 4.00
CA ILE A 13 -17.28 -10.22 4.88
C ILE A 13 -18.16 -10.90 5.91
N ARG A 14 -19.13 -10.19 6.50
CA ARG A 14 -20.05 -10.74 7.51
C ARG A 14 -20.87 -11.90 6.96
N VAL A 15 -21.50 -11.75 5.80
CA VAL A 15 -22.33 -12.82 5.21
C VAL A 15 -21.50 -14.08 4.99
N TRP A 16 -20.34 -13.95 4.34
CA TRP A 16 -19.48 -15.10 4.05
C TRP A 16 -18.91 -15.77 5.31
N THR A 17 -18.41 -14.97 6.26
CA THR A 17 -17.79 -15.53 7.48
C THR A 17 -18.82 -16.11 8.45
N CYS A 18 -20.07 -15.67 8.41
CA CYS A 18 -21.12 -16.13 9.33
C CYS A 18 -22.08 -17.16 8.70
N GLY A 19 -21.68 -17.84 7.62
CA GLY A 19 -22.39 -19.00 7.07
C GLY A 19 -23.40 -18.71 5.95
N GLY A 20 -23.45 -17.48 5.43
CA GLY A 20 -24.22 -17.15 4.23
C GLY A 20 -23.38 -17.16 2.94
N SER A 21 -24.01 -16.75 1.84
CA SER A 21 -23.36 -16.58 0.53
C SER A 21 -23.81 -15.28 -0.14
N ILE A 22 -23.01 -14.82 -1.11
CA ILE A 22 -23.34 -13.66 -1.96
C ILE A 22 -23.22 -14.08 -3.41
N GLU A 23 -24.29 -13.85 -4.16
CA GLU A 23 -24.40 -14.27 -5.56
C GLU A 23 -24.77 -13.10 -6.46
N VAL A 24 -24.21 -13.09 -7.67
CA VAL A 24 -24.63 -12.20 -8.75
C VAL A 24 -25.54 -12.99 -9.66
N VAL A 25 -26.81 -12.61 -9.77
CA VAL A 25 -27.82 -13.30 -10.59
C VAL A 25 -27.88 -12.67 -11.98
N PRO A 26 -27.31 -13.29 -13.04
CA PRO A 26 -27.18 -12.62 -14.35
C PRO A 26 -28.51 -12.33 -15.04
N CYS A 27 -29.57 -13.05 -14.66
CA CYS A 27 -30.93 -12.87 -15.17
C CYS A 27 -31.66 -11.66 -14.57
N SER A 28 -31.22 -11.16 -13.41
CA SER A 28 -31.80 -9.99 -12.76
C SER A 28 -30.93 -8.77 -13.05
N LYS A 29 -31.47 -7.79 -13.78
CA LYS A 29 -30.72 -6.64 -14.28
C LYS A 29 -31.33 -5.35 -13.76
N ILE A 30 -30.52 -4.55 -13.06
CA ILE A 30 -30.87 -3.22 -12.59
C ILE A 30 -29.75 -2.28 -13.03
N ALA A 31 -30.09 -1.19 -13.70
CA ALA A 31 -29.13 -0.16 -14.09
C ALA A 31 -28.86 0.80 -12.93
N HIS A 32 -27.59 1.13 -12.70
CA HIS A 32 -27.16 2.12 -11.72
C HIS A 32 -26.40 3.25 -12.42
N ILE A 33 -26.80 4.50 -12.17
CA ILE A 33 -26.10 5.68 -12.69
C ILE A 33 -24.98 6.04 -11.71
N GLU A 34 -23.73 5.74 -12.10
CA GLU A 34 -22.58 6.16 -11.33
C GLU A 34 -22.37 7.68 -11.44
N ARG A 35 -22.16 8.31 -10.29
CA ARG A 35 -21.92 9.75 -10.22
C ARG A 35 -20.43 10.02 -10.16
N PHE A 36 -19.96 11.01 -10.93
CA PHE A 36 -18.57 11.48 -10.89
C PHE A 36 -18.17 12.01 -9.51
N HIS A 37 -19.07 12.71 -8.82
CA HIS A 37 -18.88 13.17 -7.44
C HIS A 37 -20.15 13.00 -6.62
N LYS A 38 -20.02 12.92 -5.29
CA LYS A 38 -21.18 12.84 -4.38
C LYS A 38 -21.60 14.26 -3.98
N PRO A 39 -22.80 14.74 -4.35
CA PRO A 39 -23.19 16.14 -4.18
C PRO A 39 -23.45 16.55 -2.72
N TYR A 40 -23.62 15.59 -1.81
CA TYR A 40 -23.95 15.85 -0.41
C TYR A 40 -22.72 15.99 0.50
N MET A 41 -21.53 15.64 0.03
CA MET A 41 -20.29 15.74 0.81
C MET A 41 -19.08 15.84 -0.13
N PRO A 42 -18.43 17.02 -0.22
CA PRO A 42 -17.28 17.23 -1.08
C PRO A 42 -16.08 16.33 -0.75
N ASP A 43 -15.83 16.10 0.55
CA ASP A 43 -14.78 15.20 1.03
C ASP A 43 -15.34 14.07 1.90
N LEU A 44 -15.34 12.86 1.34
CA LEU A 44 -15.77 11.64 2.02
C LEU A 44 -14.65 10.97 2.81
N THR A 45 -13.41 11.43 2.67
CA THR A 45 -12.21 10.79 3.22
C THR A 45 -12.33 10.51 4.72
N PRO A 46 -12.81 11.43 5.58
CA PRO A 46 -12.94 11.15 7.01
C PRO A 46 -13.95 10.04 7.31
N ALA A 47 -15.10 10.04 6.62
CA ALA A 47 -16.15 9.03 6.79
C ALA A 47 -15.69 7.66 6.27
N MET A 48 -15.05 7.63 5.10
CA MET A 48 -14.54 6.40 4.48
C MET A 48 -13.42 5.77 5.32
N LYS A 49 -12.43 6.54 5.76
CA LYS A 49 -11.34 6.05 6.64
C LYS A 49 -11.92 5.46 7.93
N ARG A 50 -12.82 6.20 8.58
CA ARG A 50 -13.48 5.74 9.82
C ARG A 50 -14.25 4.45 9.60
N ASN A 51 -15.04 4.36 8.54
CA ASN A 51 -15.86 3.17 8.27
C ASN A 51 -14.99 1.96 7.92
N ALA A 52 -13.96 2.14 7.08
CA ALA A 52 -13.02 1.08 6.73
C ALA A 52 -12.27 0.54 7.95
N LEU A 53 -11.78 1.42 8.83
CA LEU A 53 -11.11 1.00 10.07
C LEU A 53 -12.06 0.24 11.02
N ARG A 54 -13.34 0.62 11.07
CA ARG A 54 -14.34 -0.17 11.83
C ARG A 54 -14.52 -1.56 11.25
N VAL A 55 -14.61 -1.70 9.92
CA VAL A 55 -14.68 -3.02 9.29
C VAL A 55 -13.44 -3.83 9.66
N ALA A 56 -12.26 -3.21 9.55
CA ALA A 56 -10.98 -3.85 9.85
C ALA A 56 -10.93 -4.40 11.27
N GLU A 57 -11.24 -3.56 12.27
CA GLU A 57 -11.21 -3.92 13.69
C GLU A 57 -12.27 -4.96 14.10
N ILE A 58 -13.36 -5.09 13.34
CA ILE A 58 -14.41 -6.06 13.64
C ILE A 58 -14.18 -7.39 12.90
N TRP A 59 -13.72 -7.33 11.65
CA TRP A 59 -13.83 -8.45 10.71
C TRP A 59 -12.53 -8.93 10.08
N MET A 60 -11.43 -8.14 10.12
CA MET A 60 -10.21 -8.45 9.36
C MET A 60 -9.07 -9.06 10.19
N ASP A 61 -9.27 -9.25 11.49
CA ASP A 61 -8.29 -9.89 12.39
C ASP A 61 -6.88 -9.27 12.24
N GLU A 62 -5.84 -10.09 12.09
CA GLU A 62 -4.46 -9.65 11.86
C GLU A 62 -4.24 -8.88 10.55
N TYR A 63 -5.16 -9.01 9.58
CA TYR A 63 -5.08 -8.37 8.27
C TYR A 63 -5.58 -6.91 8.28
N LYS A 64 -6.08 -6.41 9.41
CA LYS A 64 -6.61 -5.05 9.56
C LYS A 64 -5.66 -3.96 9.10
N HIS A 65 -4.36 -4.20 9.22
CA HIS A 65 -3.29 -3.31 8.80
C HIS A 65 -3.32 -2.97 7.30
N ASN A 66 -3.95 -3.79 6.46
CA ASN A 66 -4.13 -3.49 5.03
C ASN A 66 -4.93 -2.19 4.81
N ILE A 67 -5.83 -1.82 5.73
CA ILE A 67 -6.54 -0.53 5.66
C ILE A 67 -5.58 0.62 5.96
N ASN A 68 -4.65 0.45 6.89
CA ASN A 68 -3.62 1.45 7.19
C ASN A 68 -2.69 1.68 6.00
N LEU A 69 -2.31 0.60 5.30
CA LEU A 69 -1.53 0.67 4.06
C LEU A 69 -2.28 1.44 2.97
N ALA A 70 -3.54 1.08 2.70
CA ALA A 70 -4.33 1.70 1.63
C ALA A 70 -4.56 3.20 1.83
N TRP A 71 -4.62 3.66 3.08
CA TRP A 71 -4.85 5.07 3.41
C TRP A 71 -3.60 5.84 3.83
N ASN A 72 -2.42 5.20 3.78
CA ASN A 72 -1.15 5.75 4.23
C ASN A 72 -1.22 6.38 5.64
N ILE A 73 -1.75 5.63 6.61
CA ILE A 73 -1.81 6.04 8.02
C ILE A 73 -1.00 5.07 8.87
N PRO A 74 -0.38 5.49 9.99
CA PRO A 74 0.35 4.58 10.88
C PRO A 74 -0.51 3.41 11.38
N PHE A 75 0.11 2.27 11.72
CA PHE A 75 -0.59 1.10 12.26
C PHE A 75 -1.18 1.37 13.65
N GLU A 76 -0.51 2.22 14.43
CA GLU A 76 -0.92 2.61 15.78
C GLU A 76 -0.95 4.13 15.89
N ASN A 77 -1.73 4.65 16.85
CA ASN A 77 -1.76 6.07 17.20
C ASN A 77 -2.07 7.03 16.02
N HIS A 78 -2.79 6.55 14.99
CA HIS A 78 -3.18 7.36 13.82
C HIS A 78 -4.27 8.41 14.10
N GLY A 79 -4.80 8.50 15.33
CA GLY A 79 -5.69 9.58 15.78
C GLY A 79 -7.12 9.58 15.21
N ILE A 80 -7.55 8.51 14.53
CA ILE A 80 -8.88 8.45 13.91
C ILE A 80 -9.86 7.78 14.89
N ASP A 81 -10.86 8.52 15.33
CA ASP A 81 -11.93 7.99 16.19
C ASP A 81 -12.89 7.08 15.41
N ILE A 82 -12.76 5.78 15.64
CA ILE A 82 -13.65 4.77 15.08
C ILE A 82 -14.91 4.55 15.92
N GLY A 83 -15.04 5.17 17.10
CA GLY A 83 -16.13 5.01 18.07
C GLY A 83 -16.35 3.57 18.55
N ASP A 84 -17.39 3.34 19.35
CA ASP A 84 -17.65 2.02 19.91
C ASP A 84 -18.02 0.97 18.82
N ILE A 85 -17.42 -0.21 18.97
CA ILE A 85 -17.60 -1.39 18.11
C ILE A 85 -17.98 -2.65 18.91
N SER A 86 -18.16 -2.54 20.23
CA SER A 86 -18.36 -3.66 21.15
C SER A 86 -19.54 -4.56 20.75
N GLU A 87 -20.68 -3.97 20.43
CA GLU A 87 -21.87 -4.73 20.01
C GLU A 87 -21.67 -5.50 18.70
N ARG A 88 -20.83 -4.98 17.80
CA ARG A 88 -20.51 -5.68 16.55
C ARG A 88 -19.53 -6.83 16.77
N LYS A 89 -18.56 -6.68 17.68
CA LYS A 89 -17.69 -7.79 18.10
C LYS A 89 -18.49 -8.91 18.78
N LYS A 90 -19.37 -8.56 19.73
CA LYS A 90 -20.30 -9.54 20.36
C LYS A 90 -21.22 -10.23 19.35
N LEU A 91 -21.67 -9.51 18.31
CA LEU A 91 -22.47 -10.13 17.25
C LEU A 91 -21.65 -11.20 16.50
N ARG A 92 -20.41 -10.87 16.11
CA ARG A 92 -19.51 -11.82 15.44
C ARG A 92 -19.26 -13.08 16.28
N GLU A 93 -19.05 -12.90 17.58
CA GLU A 93 -18.88 -14.00 18.54
C GLU A 93 -20.15 -14.85 18.67
N ARG A 94 -21.32 -14.23 18.88
CA ARG A 94 -22.61 -14.94 19.01
C ARG A 94 -22.98 -15.76 17.77
N LEU A 95 -22.63 -15.27 16.58
CA LEU A 95 -22.87 -15.97 15.32
C LEU A 95 -21.80 -17.02 15.00
N ASN A 96 -20.77 -17.16 15.84
CA ASN A 96 -19.64 -18.08 15.65
C ASN A 96 -19.01 -17.95 14.25
N CYS A 97 -18.81 -16.71 13.80
CA CYS A 97 -18.30 -16.45 12.46
C CYS A 97 -16.84 -16.90 12.32
N LYS A 98 -16.48 -17.37 11.12
CA LYS A 98 -15.13 -17.80 10.77
C LYS A 98 -14.11 -16.66 10.86
N PRO A 99 -12.82 -16.96 11.11
CA PRO A 99 -11.75 -15.96 11.06
C PRO A 99 -11.56 -15.40 9.64
N PHE A 100 -11.01 -14.20 9.51
CA PHE A 100 -10.78 -13.56 8.22
C PHE A 100 -9.80 -14.34 7.34
N LYS A 101 -8.83 -15.03 7.95
CA LYS A 101 -7.97 -15.98 7.25
C LYS A 101 -8.78 -17.02 6.46
N TRP A 102 -9.86 -17.55 7.04
CA TRP A 102 -10.74 -18.49 6.32
C TRP A 102 -11.39 -17.83 5.11
N TYR A 103 -11.81 -16.56 5.21
CA TYR A 103 -12.36 -15.82 4.08
C TYR A 103 -11.33 -15.66 2.96
N LEU A 104 -10.09 -15.30 3.30
CA LEU A 104 -9.01 -15.19 2.32
C LEU A 104 -8.71 -16.56 1.68
N ASP A 105 -8.65 -17.63 2.46
CA ASP A 105 -8.29 -18.96 1.95
C ASP A 105 -9.40 -19.61 1.10
N ASN A 106 -10.69 -19.34 1.41
CA ASN A 106 -11.82 -20.06 0.81
C ASN A 106 -12.70 -19.22 -0.13
N ILE A 107 -12.84 -17.92 0.15
CA ILE A 107 -13.76 -17.04 -0.60
C ILE A 107 -13.00 -16.15 -1.57
N TYR A 108 -11.88 -15.57 -1.14
CA TYR A 108 -11.10 -14.67 -1.99
C TYR A 108 -9.59 -14.96 -2.01
N PRO A 109 -9.15 -16.16 -2.43
CA PRO A 109 -7.74 -16.60 -2.38
C PRO A 109 -6.79 -15.82 -3.27
N LYS A 110 -7.33 -15.05 -4.21
CA LYS A 110 -6.57 -14.23 -5.14
C LYS A 110 -6.05 -12.93 -4.53
N LEU A 111 -6.53 -12.51 -3.36
CA LEU A 111 -6.04 -11.30 -2.68
C LEU A 111 -4.63 -11.53 -2.12
N ASP A 112 -3.76 -10.53 -2.27
CA ASP A 112 -2.46 -10.46 -1.60
C ASP A 112 -2.64 -9.88 -0.19
N PRO A 113 -2.25 -10.59 0.88
CA PRO A 113 -2.43 -10.10 2.25
C PRO A 113 -1.38 -9.08 2.70
N TRP A 114 -0.28 -8.89 1.94
CA TRP A 114 0.81 -7.94 2.26
C TRP A 114 1.57 -8.20 3.57
N ASP A 115 1.65 -9.47 4.00
CA ASP A 115 2.24 -9.87 5.30
C ASP A 115 3.76 -9.63 5.43
N ASN A 116 4.49 -9.51 4.30
CA ASN A 116 5.95 -9.34 4.26
C ASN A 116 6.38 -7.89 3.95
N LEU A 117 5.71 -6.93 4.56
CA LEU A 117 6.02 -5.50 4.41
C LEU A 117 6.76 -4.99 5.65
N LEU A 118 7.85 -4.26 5.43
CA LEU A 118 8.70 -3.68 6.48
C LEU A 118 8.40 -2.20 6.72
N ALA A 119 8.10 -1.45 5.67
CA ALA A 119 7.74 -0.04 5.76
C ALA A 119 6.94 0.45 4.55
N TYR A 120 6.26 1.58 4.70
CA TYR A 120 5.46 2.20 3.65
C TYR A 120 5.25 3.71 3.85
N GLY A 121 4.70 4.35 2.81
CA GLY A 121 4.34 5.77 2.80
C GLY A 121 5.32 6.59 1.98
N ALA A 122 5.41 7.89 2.23
CA ALA A 122 6.33 8.75 1.47
C ALA A 122 7.80 8.37 1.73
N LEU A 123 8.59 8.29 0.66
CA LEU A 123 10.03 8.07 0.71
C LEU A 123 10.77 9.37 0.43
N LYS A 124 11.33 9.98 1.48
CA LYS A 124 11.95 11.30 1.48
C LYS A 124 13.47 11.19 1.47
N ASN A 125 14.12 11.98 0.64
CA ASN A 125 15.55 12.28 0.74
C ASN A 125 15.75 13.42 1.75
N LEU A 126 16.53 13.18 2.79
CA LEU A 126 16.73 14.14 3.90
C LEU A 126 17.73 15.25 3.55
N ASP A 127 18.49 15.11 2.47
CA ASP A 127 19.50 16.09 2.07
C ASP A 127 18.93 17.09 1.05
N SER A 128 18.00 16.67 0.19
CA SER A 128 17.27 17.54 -0.74
C SER A 128 15.89 17.98 -0.25
N GLU A 129 15.37 17.32 0.79
CA GLU A 129 14.01 17.49 1.32
C GLU A 129 12.88 17.13 0.35
N LEU A 130 13.21 16.47 -0.78
CA LEU A 130 12.25 16.00 -1.79
C LEU A 130 11.87 14.54 -1.58
N CYS A 131 10.73 14.14 -2.13
CA CYS A 131 10.22 12.78 -2.07
C CYS A 131 10.23 12.10 -3.44
N ILE A 132 10.39 10.78 -3.45
CA ILE A 132 10.23 9.96 -4.66
C ILE A 132 8.75 9.87 -5.02
N ASP A 133 8.45 10.16 -6.27
CA ASP A 133 7.11 10.08 -6.83
C ASP A 133 7.12 9.20 -8.09
N GLN A 134 6.08 8.40 -8.27
CA GLN A 134 5.94 7.57 -9.47
C GLN A 134 5.91 8.41 -10.76
N GLY A 135 5.44 9.66 -10.69
CA GLY A 135 5.23 10.53 -11.85
C GLY A 135 4.05 10.09 -12.73
N PRO A 136 3.89 10.73 -13.91
CA PRO A 136 2.81 10.44 -14.84
C PRO A 136 2.88 9.01 -15.39
N VAL A 137 1.71 8.37 -15.53
CA VAL A 137 1.54 7.07 -16.19
C VAL A 137 0.96 7.32 -17.59
N PRO A 138 1.52 6.76 -18.68
CA PRO A 138 2.64 5.82 -18.72
C PRO A 138 4.02 6.49 -18.64
N GLY A 139 4.91 5.94 -17.81
CA GLY A 139 6.30 6.39 -17.66
C GLY A 139 7.11 5.36 -16.87
N ASP A 140 8.35 5.07 -17.27
CA ASP A 140 9.24 4.06 -16.67
C ASP A 140 10.31 4.65 -15.74
N THR A 141 10.29 5.95 -15.51
CA THR A 141 11.31 6.65 -14.71
C THR A 141 10.59 7.42 -13.59
N PRO A 142 10.86 7.11 -12.30
CA PRO A 142 10.30 7.88 -11.20
C PRO A 142 10.89 9.28 -11.17
N ILE A 143 10.20 10.21 -10.54
CA ILE A 143 10.63 11.60 -10.39
C ILE A 143 10.89 11.91 -8.92
N SER A 144 11.65 12.96 -8.66
CA SER A 144 11.64 13.62 -7.35
C SER A 144 10.73 14.84 -7.40
N TYR A 145 9.91 15.01 -6.38
CA TYR A 145 8.93 16.09 -6.29
C TYR A 145 8.77 16.55 -4.84
N ASP A 146 8.11 17.69 -4.65
CA ASP A 146 7.77 18.18 -3.32
C ASP A 146 6.91 17.14 -2.58
N CYS A 147 7.20 16.94 -1.29
CA CYS A 147 6.53 15.93 -0.49
C CYS A 147 5.06 16.30 -0.23
N HIS A 148 4.13 15.52 -0.77
CA HIS A 148 2.68 15.72 -0.67
C HIS A 148 1.93 14.54 -0.01
N TYR A 149 2.59 13.39 0.18
CA TYR A 149 2.14 12.28 1.03
C TYR A 149 0.82 11.61 0.64
N TYR A 150 0.36 11.77 -0.60
CA TYR A 150 -0.73 10.97 -1.19
C TYR A 150 -0.22 10.22 -2.44
N GLY A 151 -0.99 9.23 -2.92
CA GLY A 151 -0.63 8.53 -4.16
C GLY A 151 -0.63 9.51 -5.33
N PRO A 152 0.43 9.61 -6.15
CA PRO A 152 1.46 8.62 -6.51
C PRO A 152 2.77 8.55 -5.68
N GLN A 153 2.91 9.31 -4.60
CA GLN A 153 4.17 9.40 -3.82
C GLN A 153 4.29 8.34 -2.72
N MET A 154 3.75 7.15 -2.96
CA MET A 154 3.75 6.05 -1.99
C MET A 154 4.89 5.10 -2.30
N ALA A 155 5.61 4.68 -1.28
CA ALA A 155 6.62 3.64 -1.34
C ALA A 155 6.22 2.47 -0.43
N TYR A 156 6.63 1.25 -0.79
CA TYR A 156 6.38 0.03 -0.02
C TYR A 156 7.65 -0.83 -0.06
N TYR A 157 8.28 -1.01 1.11
CA TYR A 157 9.49 -1.82 1.24
C TYR A 157 9.18 -3.20 1.78
N ARG A 158 9.53 -4.24 1.03
CA ARG A 158 9.31 -5.63 1.43
C ARG A 158 10.52 -6.24 2.10
N GLY A 159 10.29 -7.26 2.93
CA GLY A 159 11.38 -8.04 3.55
C GLY A 159 12.25 -8.82 2.57
N THR A 160 11.82 -8.95 1.31
CA THR A 160 12.62 -9.48 0.19
C THR A 160 13.61 -8.48 -0.39
N GLY A 161 13.55 -7.20 0.01
CA GLY A 161 14.37 -6.11 -0.55
C GLY A 161 13.72 -5.37 -1.72
N GLU A 162 12.54 -5.78 -2.17
CA GLU A 162 11.82 -5.05 -3.23
C GLU A 162 11.28 -3.71 -2.71
N MET A 163 11.44 -2.65 -3.50
CA MET A 163 10.81 -1.34 -3.26
C MET A 163 9.78 -1.08 -4.34
N TYR A 164 8.50 -0.95 -3.97
CA TYR A 164 7.45 -0.55 -4.90
C TYR A 164 7.17 0.95 -4.76
N ILE A 165 7.00 1.64 -5.89
CA ILE A 165 6.69 3.07 -5.92
C ILE A 165 5.35 3.28 -6.64
N GLY A 166 4.49 4.12 -6.06
CA GLY A 166 3.15 4.40 -6.53
C GLY A 166 2.09 3.50 -5.88
N GLY A 167 1.04 3.17 -6.65
CA GLY A 167 -0.05 2.33 -6.14
C GLY A 167 0.29 0.84 -6.14
N ILE A 168 -0.08 0.13 -5.07
CA ILE A 168 0.03 -1.33 -5.01
C ILE A 168 -1.19 -2.02 -5.63
N LYS A 169 -0.98 -3.23 -6.13
CA LYS A 169 -2.03 -4.12 -6.65
C LYS A 169 -2.54 -5.02 -5.53
N SER A 170 -3.85 -5.26 -5.51
CA SER A 170 -4.50 -6.05 -4.46
C SER A 170 -4.51 -7.56 -4.71
N HIS A 171 -4.23 -8.03 -5.94
CA HIS A 171 -4.29 -9.45 -6.29
C HIS A 171 -2.90 -10.05 -6.53
N LYS A 172 -2.70 -11.28 -6.08
CA LYS A 172 -1.45 -12.06 -6.23
C LYS A 172 -0.99 -12.27 -7.67
N TYR A 173 -1.92 -12.26 -8.63
CA TYR A 173 -1.58 -12.46 -10.04
C TYR A 173 -1.14 -11.17 -10.74
N ASN A 174 -1.48 -10.01 -10.18
CA ASN A 174 -1.03 -8.72 -10.70
C ASN A 174 0.45 -8.52 -10.35
N ASP A 175 1.12 -7.69 -11.14
CA ASP A 175 2.50 -7.30 -10.88
C ASP A 175 2.55 -5.86 -10.38
N ASN A 176 3.38 -5.63 -9.36
CA ASN A 176 3.67 -4.30 -8.86
C ASN A 176 4.83 -3.70 -9.65
N ARG A 177 5.04 -2.39 -9.50
CA ARG A 177 6.15 -1.70 -10.16
C ARG A 177 7.32 -1.56 -9.18
N CYS A 178 8.38 -2.31 -9.44
CA CYS A 178 9.62 -2.27 -8.69
C CYS A 178 10.46 -1.06 -9.12
N LEU A 179 11.11 -0.41 -8.15
CA LEU A 179 12.23 0.47 -8.39
C LEU A 179 13.45 -0.35 -8.82
N THR A 180 14.04 -0.02 -9.96
CA THR A 180 15.11 -0.83 -10.57
C THR A 180 16.35 -0.04 -10.97
N ASP A 181 17.49 -0.71 -10.93
CA ASP A 181 18.71 -0.36 -11.66
C ASP A 181 18.75 -1.13 -12.98
N ARG A 182 18.77 -0.38 -14.09
CA ARG A 182 18.81 -0.94 -15.44
C ARG A 182 20.19 -1.45 -15.84
N GLY A 183 21.21 -1.22 -15.02
CA GLY A 183 22.59 -1.58 -15.32
C GLY A 183 23.25 -0.69 -16.39
N GLU A 184 24.54 -0.95 -16.62
CA GLU A 184 25.39 -0.48 -17.73
C GLU A 184 25.13 0.95 -18.24
N LYS A 185 25.79 1.93 -17.60
CA LYS A 185 25.87 3.37 -17.99
C LYS A 185 24.57 4.17 -17.85
N LYS A 186 23.45 3.56 -17.48
CA LYS A 186 22.22 4.30 -17.14
C LYS A 186 22.24 4.67 -15.66
N THR A 187 22.27 5.97 -15.40
CA THR A 187 22.18 6.52 -14.03
C THR A 187 20.75 6.73 -13.60
N LYS A 188 19.76 6.75 -14.50
CA LYS A 188 18.36 6.96 -14.08
C LYS A 188 17.73 5.66 -13.55
N PRO A 189 17.07 5.69 -12.39
CA PRO A 189 16.30 4.54 -11.91
C PRO A 189 15.12 4.24 -12.83
N GLY A 190 14.68 2.98 -12.82
CA GLY A 190 13.51 2.50 -13.53
C GLY A 190 12.34 2.18 -12.60
N LEU A 191 11.13 2.22 -13.15
CA LEU A 191 9.92 1.62 -12.60
C LEU A 191 9.39 0.60 -13.60
N PHE A 192 9.56 -0.68 -13.29
CA PHE A 192 9.14 -1.78 -14.17
C PHE A 192 8.30 -2.79 -13.39
N ASN A 193 7.44 -3.51 -14.09
CA ASN A 193 6.79 -4.70 -13.53
C ASN A 193 7.87 -5.61 -12.92
N CYS A 194 7.71 -6.03 -11.66
CA CYS A 194 8.77 -6.74 -10.94
C CYS A 194 9.17 -8.05 -11.63
N LYS A 195 8.21 -8.80 -12.19
CA LYS A 195 8.48 -10.03 -12.96
C LYS A 195 9.29 -9.73 -14.23
N GLU A 196 8.97 -8.64 -14.93
CA GLU A 196 9.71 -8.20 -16.12
C GLU A 196 11.14 -7.76 -15.76
N ALA A 197 11.29 -6.98 -14.68
CA ALA A 197 12.57 -6.52 -14.18
C ALA A 197 13.50 -7.70 -13.84
N MET A 198 12.95 -8.70 -13.15
CA MET A 198 13.67 -9.93 -12.80
C MET A 198 14.11 -10.71 -14.05
N GLN A 199 13.21 -10.89 -15.03
CA GLN A 199 13.53 -11.58 -16.29
C GLN A 199 14.63 -10.86 -17.09
N LYS A 200 14.67 -9.53 -17.02
CA LYS A 200 15.67 -8.69 -17.69
C LYS A 200 16.97 -8.51 -16.88
N GLY A 201 17.09 -9.16 -15.73
CA GLY A 201 18.29 -9.07 -14.87
C GLY A 201 18.53 -7.67 -14.30
N MET A 202 17.48 -6.86 -14.11
CA MET A 202 17.61 -5.54 -13.50
C MET A 202 17.88 -5.67 -11.99
N GLY A 203 18.64 -4.73 -11.42
CA GLY A 203 18.83 -4.65 -9.97
C GLY A 203 17.55 -4.18 -9.29
N LEU A 204 16.82 -5.08 -8.64
CA LEU A 204 15.51 -4.80 -8.02
C LEU A 204 15.48 -5.00 -6.49
N TYR A 205 16.53 -5.59 -5.94
CA TYR A 205 16.67 -5.86 -4.51
C TYR A 205 17.55 -4.80 -3.87
N TRP A 206 16.96 -4.06 -2.94
CA TRP A 206 17.55 -2.95 -2.22
C TRP A 206 17.77 -3.32 -0.76
N ASP A 207 19.00 -3.08 -0.30
CA ASP A 207 19.37 -2.98 1.10
C ASP A 207 19.08 -1.55 1.54
N PHE A 208 17.93 -1.35 2.17
CA PHE A 208 17.48 -0.04 2.62
C PHE A 208 17.48 -0.01 4.13
N THR A 209 18.29 0.87 4.71
CA THR A 209 18.36 1.12 6.15
C THR A 209 18.02 2.59 6.42
N GLN A 210 17.32 2.83 7.52
CA GLN A 210 16.97 4.20 7.95
C GLN A 210 17.20 4.45 9.44
N VAL A 211 17.75 3.44 10.14
CA VAL A 211 18.15 3.52 11.54
C VAL A 211 19.67 3.49 11.62
N GLY A 212 20.25 4.45 12.34
CA GLY A 212 21.69 4.50 12.60
C GLY A 212 22.49 5.42 11.65
N PRO A 213 23.84 5.35 11.68
CA PRO A 213 24.71 6.28 10.96
C PRO A 213 24.81 6.03 9.46
N GLN A 214 24.24 4.92 8.95
CA GLN A 214 24.35 4.49 7.55
C GLN A 214 22.99 4.49 6.81
N ASN A 215 22.10 5.44 7.10
CA ASN A 215 20.80 5.59 6.41
C ASN A 215 20.99 5.65 4.89
N GLN A 216 20.97 4.52 4.21
CA GLN A 216 21.37 4.40 2.81
C GLN A 216 20.40 3.49 2.07
N PHE A 217 20.23 3.78 0.78
CA PHE A 217 19.36 3.06 -0.12
C PHE A 217 20.25 2.38 -1.17
N ARG A 218 20.71 1.18 -0.87
CA ARG A 218 21.86 0.55 -1.55
C ARG A 218 21.45 -0.71 -2.30
N LEU A 219 22.05 -0.93 -3.47
CA LEU A 219 21.95 -2.20 -4.19
C LEU A 219 23.05 -3.16 -3.76
N THR A 220 22.82 -4.45 -3.97
CA THR A 220 23.87 -5.49 -3.83
C THR A 220 25.12 -5.20 -4.68
N THR A 221 24.96 -4.44 -5.78
CA THR A 221 26.05 -3.97 -6.66
C THR A 221 26.86 -2.79 -6.10
N LYS A 222 26.62 -2.39 -4.84
CA LYS A 222 27.26 -1.25 -4.14
C LYS A 222 26.97 0.14 -4.71
N ARG A 223 26.00 0.27 -5.62
CA ARG A 223 25.44 1.57 -6.03
C ARG A 223 24.31 2.00 -5.10
N CYS A 224 24.08 3.30 -4.97
CA CYS A 224 23.00 3.87 -4.18
C CYS A 224 22.03 4.68 -5.03
N LEU A 225 20.78 4.72 -4.59
CA LEU A 225 19.81 5.70 -5.05
C LEU A 225 20.12 7.05 -4.39
N GLU A 226 20.30 8.07 -5.22
CA GLU A 226 20.81 9.38 -4.85
C GLU A 226 20.00 10.44 -5.61
N MET A 227 20.11 11.70 -5.17
CA MET A 227 19.47 12.83 -5.82
C MET A 227 20.48 13.92 -6.16
N VAL A 228 20.59 14.28 -7.44
CA VAL A 228 21.51 15.32 -7.93
C VAL A 228 20.70 16.34 -8.72
N ASN A 229 20.78 17.61 -8.35
CA ASN A 229 20.04 18.70 -9.00
C ASN A 229 18.54 18.41 -9.16
N ARG A 230 17.91 17.85 -8.10
CA ARG A 230 16.50 17.43 -8.10
C ARG A 230 16.16 16.36 -9.14
N VAL A 231 17.12 15.52 -9.51
CA VAL A 231 16.93 14.37 -10.40
C VAL A 231 17.39 13.12 -9.67
N LEU A 232 16.56 12.07 -9.71
CA LEU A 232 16.92 10.76 -9.16
C LEU A 232 17.98 10.09 -10.03
N VAL A 233 19.04 9.61 -9.38
CA VAL A 233 20.13 8.89 -10.02
C VAL A 233 20.53 7.68 -9.18
N ILE A 234 21.12 6.69 -9.84
CA ILE A 234 21.77 5.53 -9.25
C ILE A 234 23.26 5.70 -9.56
N GLN A 235 24.09 5.78 -8.55
CA GLN A 235 25.53 6.06 -8.69
C GLN A 235 26.32 5.47 -7.53
N GLU A 236 27.63 5.73 -7.46
CA GLU A 236 28.41 5.42 -6.25
C GLU A 236 27.84 6.15 -5.04
N CYS A 237 27.78 5.47 -3.91
CA CYS A 237 27.16 6.00 -2.70
C CYS A 237 27.92 7.23 -2.21
N THR A 238 27.23 8.37 -2.15
CA THR A 238 27.77 9.63 -1.59
C THR A 238 27.36 9.84 -0.14
N GLY A 239 26.49 8.95 0.37
CA GLY A 239 26.01 8.97 1.75
C GLY A 239 24.74 9.79 1.95
N GLN A 240 23.95 10.04 0.90
CA GLN A 240 22.64 10.65 1.09
C GLN A 240 21.71 9.74 1.88
N ARG A 241 20.86 10.40 2.65
CA ARG A 241 20.00 9.79 3.66
C ARG A 241 18.57 9.78 3.18
N TRP A 242 17.94 8.64 3.37
CA TRP A 242 16.54 8.40 3.00
C TRP A 242 15.73 8.04 4.24
N LYS A 243 14.46 8.43 4.24
CA LYS A 243 13.51 8.09 5.30
C LYS A 243 12.17 7.74 4.69
N ILE A 244 11.61 6.60 5.08
CA ILE A 244 10.23 6.22 4.72
C ILE A 244 9.31 6.52 5.90
N GLN A 245 8.09 6.95 5.60
CA GLN A 245 7.18 7.55 6.58
C GLN A 245 6.79 6.62 7.73
N ASN A 246 6.35 5.40 7.43
CA ASN A 246 5.81 4.46 8.41
C ASN A 246 6.67 3.20 8.44
N VAL A 247 7.21 2.86 9.61
CA VAL A 247 8.03 1.66 9.86
C VAL A 247 7.18 0.64 10.60
N ILE A 248 7.11 -0.58 10.07
CA ILE A 248 6.34 -1.70 10.65
C ILE A 248 7.24 -2.56 11.54
N LYS A 249 8.45 -2.85 11.07
CA LYS A 249 9.49 -3.59 11.78
C LYS A 249 10.80 -2.85 11.60
N ASP A 250 11.69 -2.91 12.58
CA ASP A 250 13.02 -2.32 12.46
C ASP A 250 13.85 -3.08 11.42
N PHE A 251 14.62 -2.32 10.62
CA PHE A 251 15.55 -2.80 9.59
C PHE A 251 16.67 -1.79 9.35
#